data_AF-A0A7C0ZSF4-F1
#
_entry.id   AF-A0A7C0ZSF4-F1
#
_cell.length_a   1.000
_cell.length_b   1.000
_cell.length_c   1.000
_cell.angle_alpha   90.00
_cell.angle_beta   90.00
_cell.angle_gamma   90.00
#
_symmetry.space_group_name_H-M   'P 1'
#
loop_
_entity.id
_entity.type
_entity.pdbx_description
1 polymer ?
#
loop_
_entity_poly.entity_id
_entity_poly.type
_entity_poly.pdbx_seq_one_letter_code
_entity_poly.pdbx_strand_id
1 'polypeptide(L)' 'SDLIFGTEPSWQDPATYSFAHGGKDGYPYPVDRGTYDQTIEVLRDAIEGAEIGAKERYRAIRRLGEFV' A
#
# COMPACT_ATOMS: atom_id res chain seq x y z
N SER A 1 -21.91 12.56 4.76
CA SER A 1 -21.73 13.99 5.04
C SER A 1 -21.85 14.18 6.54
N ASP A 2 -20.78 13.90 7.31
CA ASP A 2 -20.97 13.65 8.76
C ASP A 2 -19.85 14.22 9.67
N LEU A 3 -19.01 15.13 9.15
CA LEU A 3 -18.06 15.86 10.01
C LEU A 3 -18.64 17.23 10.35
N ILE A 4 -19.16 17.36 11.58
CA ILE A 4 -19.58 18.63 12.17
C ILE A 4 -18.42 19.15 13.01
N PHE A 5 -17.92 20.35 12.66
CA PHE A 5 -16.84 20.99 13.40
C PHE A 5 -17.35 21.48 14.78
N GLY A 6 -16.68 21.05 15.86
CA GLY A 6 -16.97 21.51 17.23
C GLY A 6 -17.79 20.56 18.11
N THR A 7 -18.14 19.36 17.62
CA THR A 7 -18.81 18.32 18.42
C THR A 7 -17.84 17.26 18.93
N GLU A 8 -18.11 16.71 20.12
CA GLU A 8 -17.33 15.61 20.69
C GLU A 8 -17.35 14.37 19.77
N PRO A 9 -16.23 13.62 19.70
CA PRO A 9 -16.18 12.39 18.92
C PRO A 9 -17.22 11.39 19.43
N SER A 10 -18.10 10.91 18.56
CA SER A 10 -19.01 9.81 18.90
C SER A 10 -18.22 8.50 18.99
N TRP A 11 -18.23 7.88 20.17
CA TRP A 11 -17.71 6.53 20.40
C TRP A 11 -18.73 5.44 20.03
N GLN A 12 -19.99 5.83 19.83
CA GLN A 12 -21.08 4.95 19.42
C GLN A 12 -21.01 4.80 17.89
N ASP A 13 -20.52 3.64 17.45
CA ASP A 13 -19.97 3.37 16.13
C ASP A 13 -20.86 3.72 14.92
N PRO A 14 -20.56 4.76 14.13
CA PRO A 14 -20.75 4.68 12.70
C PRO A 14 -19.44 4.18 12.10
N ALA A 15 -19.46 3.00 11.49
CA ALA A 15 -18.33 2.34 10.83
C ALA A 15 -17.81 3.09 9.57
N THR A 16 -17.91 4.42 9.57
CA THR A 16 -17.78 5.34 8.45
C THR A 16 -16.42 6.04 8.41
N TYR A 17 -15.57 5.88 9.44
CA TYR A 17 -14.31 6.64 9.57
C TYR A 17 -13.03 5.81 9.68
N SER A 18 -13.03 4.58 9.14
CA SER A 18 -11.83 3.74 9.06
C SER A 18 -11.04 4.02 7.77
N PHE A 19 -10.47 5.22 7.63
CA PHE A 19 -9.68 5.60 6.45
C PHE A 19 -8.15 5.46 6.64
N ALA A 20 -7.70 5.03 7.82
CA ALA A 20 -6.30 4.69 8.07
C ALA A 20 -6.11 3.17 8.05
N HIS A 21 -4.94 2.69 7.63
CA HIS A 21 -4.55 1.27 7.56
C HIS A 21 -4.46 0.63 8.97
N GLY A 22 -5.60 0.48 9.65
CA GLY A 22 -5.72 -0.07 10.99
C GLY A 22 -7.18 -0.18 11.41
N GLY A 23 -7.49 -1.23 12.16
CA GLY A 23 -8.82 -1.44 12.70
C GLY A 23 -9.17 -0.35 13.73
N LYS A 24 -10.48 -0.03 13.82
CA LYS A 24 -11.03 0.85 14.85
C LYS A 24 -10.74 0.34 16.28
N ASP A 25 -10.40 -0.94 16.40
CA ASP A 25 -10.07 -1.68 17.62
C ASP A 25 -8.61 -1.50 18.08
N GLY A 26 -7.80 -0.70 17.38
CA GLY A 26 -6.41 -0.44 17.74
C GLY A 26 -5.44 -1.54 17.29
N TYR A 27 -5.91 -2.51 16.50
CA TYR A 27 -5.07 -3.53 15.89
C TYR A 27 -4.72 -3.15 14.45
N PRO A 28 -3.42 -2.97 14.12
CA PRO A 28 -2.99 -2.82 12.74
C PRO A 28 -3.45 -4.02 11.92
N TYR A 29 -3.94 -3.76 10.70
CA TYR A 29 -4.25 -4.84 9.78
C TYR A 29 -2.95 -5.61 9.47
N PRO A 30 -2.96 -6.96 9.52
CA PRO A 30 -1.75 -7.73 9.27
C PRO A 30 -1.24 -7.45 7.85
N VAL A 31 0.08 -7.29 7.72
CA VAL A 31 0.71 -7.10 6.41
C VAL A 31 0.53 -8.37 5.58
N ASP A 32 -0.22 -8.27 4.50
CA ASP A 32 -0.38 -9.34 3.52
C ASP A 32 0.87 -9.46 2.64
N ARG A 33 1.86 -10.20 3.13
CA ARG A 33 3.14 -10.39 2.43
C ARG A 33 2.98 -11.09 1.08
N GLY A 34 2.02 -12.01 0.95
CA GLY A 34 1.82 -12.77 -0.28
C GLY A 34 1.42 -11.88 -1.45
N THR A 35 0.52 -10.93 -1.20
CA THR A 35 0.13 -9.92 -2.20
C THR A 35 1.29 -9.00 -2.57
N TYR A 36 2.15 -8.64 -1.60
CA TYR A 36 3.34 -7.83 -1.86
C TYR A 36 4.35 -8.57 -2.74
N ASP A 37 4.65 -9.82 -2.41
CA ASP A 37 5.57 -10.67 -3.18
C ASP A 37 5.07 -10.79 -4.63
N GLN A 38 3.79 -11.12 -4.84
CA GLN A 38 3.18 -11.20 -6.17
C GLN A 38 3.30 -9.89 -6.96
N THR A 39 3.06 -8.76 -6.30
CA THR A 39 3.17 -7.44 -6.93
C THR A 39 4.60 -7.15 -7.36
N ILE A 40 5.58 -7.49 -6.52
CA ILE A 40 7.00 -7.33 -6.82
C ILE A 40 7.41 -8.19 -8.02
N GLU A 41 6.91 -9.43 -8.12
CA GLU A 41 7.17 -10.30 -9.27
C GLU A 41 6.61 -9.74 -10.57
N VAL A 42 5.35 -9.28 -10.56
CA VAL A 42 4.72 -8.65 -11.73
C VAL A 42 5.52 -7.44 -12.22
N LEU A 43 6.02 -6.61 -11.30
CA LEU A 43 6.83 -5.44 -11.65
C LEU A 43 8.21 -5.83 -12.19
N ARG A 44 8.84 -6.86 -11.63
CA ARG A 44 10.11 -7.41 -12.14
C ARG A 44 9.95 -7.88 -13.57
N ASP A 45 8.96 -8.71 -13.84
CA ASP A 45 8.70 -9.27 -15.16
C ASP A 45 8.39 -8.18 -16.20
N ALA A 46 7.64 -7.14 -15.80
CA ALA A 46 7.37 -5.99 -16.64
C ALA A 46 8.65 -5.20 -17.00
N ILE A 47 9.56 -4.99 -16.04
CA ILE A 47 10.85 -4.31 -16.28
C ILE A 47 11.77 -5.13 -17.20
N GLU A 48 11.76 -6.46 -17.04
CA GLU A 48 12.55 -7.38 -17.85
C GLU A 48 12.04 -7.42 -19.30
N GLY A 49 10.71 -7.47 -19.49
CA GLY A 49 10.04 -7.48 -20.79
C GLY A 49 9.96 -6.13 -21.50
N ALA A 50 10.22 -5.02 -20.82
CA ALA A 50 10.15 -3.69 -21.42
C ALA A 50 11.27 -3.44 -22.45
N GLU A 51 10.91 -2.84 -23.58
CA GLU A 51 11.85 -2.34 -24.61
C GLU A 51 12.51 -1.03 -24.17
N ILE A 52 13.33 -1.10 -23.12
CA ILE A 52 14.08 0.02 -22.56
C ILE A 52 15.59 -0.22 -22.66
N GLY A 53 16.37 0.86 -22.58
CA GLY A 53 17.82 0.76 -22.61
C GLY A 53 18.38 0.01 -21.38
N ALA A 54 19.50 -0.70 -21.55
CA ALA A 54 20.10 -1.51 -20.48
C ALA A 54 20.39 -0.73 -19.19
N LYS A 55 20.84 0.53 -19.30
CA LYS A 55 21.10 1.42 -18.15
C LYS A 55 19.82 1.81 -17.40
N GLU A 56 18.70 1.90 -18.11
CA GLU A 56 17.39 2.20 -17.51
C GLU A 56 16.82 0.97 -16.82
N ARG A 57 16.88 -0.19 -17.48
CA ARG A 57 16.50 -1.48 -16.89
C ARG A 57 17.25 -1.76 -15.60
N TYR A 58 18.58 -1.63 -15.61
CA TYR A 58 19.40 -1.81 -14.40
C TYR A 58 18.97 -0.89 -13.26
N ARG A 59 18.72 0.40 -13.55
CA ARG A 59 18.27 1.36 -12.54
C ARG A 59 16.89 1.01 -11.99
N ALA A 60 15.98 0.53 -12.84
CA ALA A 60 14.64 0.10 -12.44
C ALA A 60 14.68 -1.14 -11.53
N ILE A 61 15.43 -2.18 -11.92
CA ILE A 61 15.62 -3.40 -11.10
C ILE A 61 16.28 -3.04 -9.76
N ARG A 62 17.32 -2.21 -9.76
CA ARG A 62 18.01 -1.77 -8.53
C ARG A 62 17.05 -1.09 -7.55
N ARG A 63 16.16 -0.22 -8.06
CA ARG A 63 15.13 0.45 -7.25
C ARG A 63 14.08 -0.52 -6.73
N LEU A 64 13.67 -1.50 -7.53
CA LEU A 64 12.71 -2.51 -7.09
C LEU A 64 13.30 -3.37 -5.95
N GLY A 65 14.59 -3.69 -6.02
CA GLY A 65 15.31 -4.41 -4.95
C GLY A 65 15.49 -3.63 -3.64
N GLU A 66 15.18 -2.32 -3.58
CA GLU A 66 15.18 -1.57 -2.31
C GLU A 66 13.96 -1.92 -1.42
N PHE A 67 12.97 -2.65 -1.96
CA PHE A 67 11.73 -3.04 -1.28
C PHE A 67 11.67 -4.54 -0.93
N VAL A 68 12.72 -5.30 -1.25
CA VAL A 68 12.83 -6.75 -1.02
C VAL A 68 13.85 -7.04 0.08
#